data_AF-A0A935XKQ5-F1
#
_entry.id   AF-A0A935XKQ5-F1
#
_cell.length_a   1.000
_cell.length_b   1.000
_cell.length_c   1.000
_cell.angle_alpha   90.00
_cell.angle_beta   90.00
_cell.angle_gamma   90.00
#
_symmetry.space_group_name_H-M   'P 1'
#
loop_
_entity.id
_entity.type
_entity.pdbx_description
1 polymer ?
#
loop_
_entity_poly.entity_id
_entity_poly.type
_entity_poly.pdbx_seq_one_letter_code
_entity_poly.pdbx_strand_id
1 'polypeptide(L)'
;MTSIAGKRILLGLTGGIAAYKSAELARLLIKSGCDLRVVMTASATRFITPVTMQALSGKPVHTDLWDASIPDNMGHIELSRDRELLVIAPASADFLAKVAHGLADDLLSTLCLARDCPLMVAPAMNRQMWDNPATRRNARQLAADGVLFAGPAAGEQACGETGMGRMLEAEAIFEEIEAFFQPKLLAGKRVLITAGPTVEPIDPVRAITNASSGKMGYAVAKAAREAGASVTLVSGPTALATPAGVARVDVKSAAQMFSAVKREVGAADIFISVAAVADYRAANPAGQKIKKGAKKGMTVELVENPDILAHVAGLTKPPFCVGFAAESEKLLVHAREKRARKKIPLLAANLAQEALGADENAITLFDDAGEHALGRGAKIELARRLVAHVAGMLGKTQALRMRRLDVRVLDARLQGNLPQYGTPGAAGLDLRACLDAPLELRPGDSQLVPSGIAIHIGDPGYAAIVLPRSGLGAKHGIVLGNLVGLIDSDYQGQIFVSVWNRGQAAFTINPLERIAQLVVVPVAQVEWNVVEAFEASTRGAGGFGSTGKA
;
A
#
# COMPACT_ATOMS: atom_id res chain seq x y z
N MET A 1 -2.31 -22.59 2.11
CA MET A 1 -3.77 -22.39 1.94
C MET A 1 -3.94 -21.16 1.08
N THR A 2 -4.79 -21.21 0.06
CA THR A 2 -5.05 -20.08 -0.85
C THR A 2 -5.51 -18.85 -0.08
N SER A 3 -5.14 -17.67 -0.57
CA SER A 3 -5.30 -16.40 0.16
C SER A 3 -6.75 -15.97 0.41
N ILE A 4 -7.70 -16.59 -0.30
CA ILE A 4 -9.13 -16.27 -0.30
C ILE A 4 -10.01 -17.45 0.15
N ALA A 5 -9.44 -18.47 0.78
CA ALA A 5 -10.23 -19.57 1.32
C ALA A 5 -11.26 -19.05 2.35
N GLY A 6 -12.50 -19.54 2.27
CA GLY A 6 -13.61 -19.12 3.12
C GLY A 6 -14.25 -17.78 2.75
N LYS A 7 -13.73 -17.05 1.76
CA LYS A 7 -14.32 -15.78 1.32
C LYS A 7 -15.67 -15.99 0.65
N ARG A 8 -16.64 -15.14 1.00
CA ARG A 8 -18.01 -15.20 0.48
C ARG A 8 -18.17 -14.25 -0.70
N ILE A 9 -18.34 -14.79 -1.90
CA ILE A 9 -18.40 -14.04 -3.16
C ILE A 9 -19.74 -14.31 -3.84
N LEU A 10 -20.37 -13.25 -4.37
CA LEU A 10 -21.47 -13.38 -5.31
C LEU A 10 -20.95 -13.06 -6.71
N LEU A 11 -21.16 -13.99 -7.65
CA LEU A 11 -20.80 -13.85 -9.05
C LEU A 11 -22.07 -13.58 -9.88
N GLY A 12 -22.17 -12.36 -10.41
CA GLY A 12 -23.19 -11.94 -11.36
C GLY A 12 -22.73 -12.13 -12.80
N LEU A 13 -23.59 -12.69 -13.66
CA LEU A 13 -23.33 -12.80 -15.11
C LEU A 13 -24.34 -11.97 -15.88
N THR A 14 -23.84 -11.21 -16.86
CA THR A 14 -24.67 -10.43 -17.79
C THR A 14 -24.55 -10.97 -19.22
N GLY A 15 -25.39 -10.47 -20.15
CA GLY A 15 -25.43 -10.95 -21.52
C GLY A 15 -24.21 -10.53 -22.35
N GLY A 16 -23.43 -11.51 -22.82
CA GLY A 16 -22.35 -11.30 -23.77
C GLY A 16 -21.58 -12.58 -24.08
N ILE A 17 -20.88 -12.62 -25.22
CA ILE A 17 -20.13 -13.80 -25.66
C ILE A 17 -19.08 -14.26 -24.63
N ALA A 18 -18.56 -13.35 -23.80
CA ALA A 18 -17.57 -13.68 -22.79
C ALA A 18 -18.12 -14.47 -21.58
N ALA A 19 -19.43 -14.72 -21.50
CA ALA A 19 -20.05 -15.45 -20.39
C ALA A 19 -19.48 -16.86 -20.16
N TYR A 20 -18.95 -17.52 -21.19
CA TYR A 20 -18.29 -18.82 -21.02
C TYR A 20 -17.03 -18.74 -20.14
N LYS A 21 -16.32 -17.60 -20.12
CA LYS A 21 -15.13 -17.41 -19.28
C LYS A 21 -15.47 -17.42 -17.79
N SER A 22 -16.69 -17.03 -17.44
CA SER A 22 -17.18 -17.01 -16.07
C SER A 22 -17.31 -18.41 -15.47
N ALA A 23 -17.45 -19.44 -16.30
CA ALA A 23 -17.40 -20.84 -15.85
C ALA A 23 -16.01 -21.18 -15.29
N GLU A 24 -14.94 -20.80 -16.00
CA GLU A 24 -13.57 -21.02 -15.52
C GLU A 24 -13.29 -20.16 -14.27
N LEU A 25 -13.76 -18.92 -14.23
CA LEU A 25 -13.65 -18.08 -13.03
C LEU A 25 -14.33 -18.73 -11.82
N ALA A 26 -15.54 -19.24 -11.98
CA ALA A 26 -16.25 -19.96 -10.91
C ALA A 26 -15.46 -21.18 -10.42
N ARG A 27 -14.87 -21.96 -11.35
CA ARG A 27 -14.02 -23.10 -11.03
C ARG A 27 -12.79 -22.69 -10.22
N LEU A 28 -12.12 -21.61 -10.58
CA LEU A 28 -10.96 -21.08 -9.85
C LEU A 28 -11.31 -20.63 -8.42
N LEU A 29 -12.44 -19.92 -8.26
CA LEU A 29 -12.94 -19.47 -6.96
C LEU A 29 -13.29 -20.65 -6.04
N ILE A 30 -14.02 -21.63 -6.55
CA ILE A 30 -14.39 -22.85 -5.81
C ILE A 30 -13.14 -23.67 -5.44
N LYS A 31 -12.21 -23.89 -6.39
CA LYS A 31 -10.96 -24.60 -6.13
C LYS A 31 -10.10 -23.92 -5.06
N SER A 32 -10.25 -22.60 -4.91
CA SER A 32 -9.56 -21.79 -3.90
C SER A 32 -10.29 -21.76 -2.55
N GLY A 33 -11.38 -22.52 -2.41
CA GLY A 33 -12.14 -22.65 -1.17
C GLY A 33 -13.10 -21.50 -0.87
N CYS A 34 -13.46 -20.69 -1.88
CA CYS A 34 -14.46 -19.64 -1.69
C CYS A 34 -15.88 -20.21 -1.56
N ASP A 35 -16.72 -19.52 -0.78
CA ASP A 35 -18.17 -19.69 -0.83
C ASP A 35 -18.72 -18.83 -1.98
N LEU A 36 -19.06 -19.48 -3.10
CA LEU A 36 -19.57 -18.82 -4.30
C LEU A 36 -21.08 -18.98 -4.44
N ARG A 37 -21.80 -17.86 -4.56
CA ARG A 37 -23.19 -17.80 -5.05
C ARG A 37 -23.20 -17.22 -6.46
N VAL A 38 -24.16 -17.62 -7.29
CA VAL A 38 -24.27 -17.15 -8.68
C VAL A 38 -25.65 -16.58 -8.96
N VAL A 39 -25.65 -15.43 -9.63
CA VAL A 39 -26.86 -14.77 -10.15
C VAL A 39 -26.65 -14.47 -11.64
N MET A 40 -27.66 -14.71 -12.47
CA MET A 40 -27.55 -14.49 -13.91
C MET A 40 -28.72 -13.63 -14.40
N THR A 41 -28.44 -12.66 -15.27
CA THR A 41 -29.53 -11.96 -15.98
C THR A 41 -30.18 -12.88 -17.02
N ALA A 42 -31.41 -12.57 -17.42
CA ALA A 42 -32.08 -13.30 -18.50
C ALA A 42 -31.28 -13.30 -19.82
N SER A 43 -30.48 -12.27 -20.10
CA SER A 43 -29.60 -12.24 -21.27
C SER A 43 -28.39 -13.17 -21.10
N ALA A 44 -27.84 -13.31 -19.89
CA ALA A 44 -26.72 -14.21 -19.64
C ALA A 44 -27.10 -15.69 -19.86
N THR A 45 -28.33 -16.08 -19.50
CA THR A 45 -28.83 -17.46 -19.67
C THR A 45 -28.93 -17.89 -21.13
N ARG A 46 -28.88 -16.94 -22.09
CA ARG A 46 -28.83 -17.20 -23.53
C ARG A 46 -27.44 -17.57 -24.05
N PHE A 47 -26.38 -17.24 -23.31
CA PHE A 47 -24.98 -17.54 -23.69
C PHE A 47 -24.42 -18.75 -22.94
N ILE A 48 -24.76 -18.90 -21.68
CA ILE A 48 -24.40 -20.04 -20.83
C ILE A 48 -25.61 -20.40 -19.97
N THR A 49 -25.89 -21.68 -19.79
CA THR A 49 -27.09 -22.09 -19.04
C THR A 49 -26.83 -22.04 -17.53
N PRO A 50 -27.86 -21.79 -16.70
CA PRO A 50 -27.75 -21.88 -15.24
C PRO A 50 -27.23 -23.24 -14.75
N VAL A 51 -27.50 -24.33 -15.48
CA VAL A 51 -27.05 -25.68 -15.15
C VAL A 51 -25.53 -25.78 -15.06
N THR A 52 -24.78 -25.16 -15.99
CA THR A 52 -23.32 -25.15 -15.95
C THR A 52 -22.81 -24.46 -14.68
N MET A 53 -23.37 -23.31 -14.34
CA MET A 53 -22.94 -22.54 -13.17
C MET A 53 -23.35 -23.23 -11.86
N GLN A 54 -24.50 -23.89 -11.83
CA GLN A 54 -24.96 -24.70 -10.69
C GLN A 54 -24.04 -25.90 -10.45
N ALA A 55 -23.66 -26.62 -11.51
CA ALA A 55 -22.74 -27.75 -11.42
C ALA A 55 -21.35 -27.34 -10.90
N LEU A 56 -20.86 -26.16 -11.31
CA LEU A 56 -19.55 -25.65 -10.89
C LEU A 56 -19.56 -25.07 -9.47
N SER A 57 -20.60 -24.33 -9.10
CA SER A 57 -20.70 -23.69 -7.78
C SER A 57 -21.21 -24.65 -6.69
N GLY A 58 -21.90 -25.72 -7.07
CA GLY A 58 -22.57 -26.63 -6.13
C GLY A 58 -23.78 -26.00 -5.43
N LYS A 59 -24.30 -24.87 -5.93
CA LYS A 59 -25.41 -24.11 -5.32
C LYS A 59 -26.46 -23.69 -6.35
N PRO A 60 -27.71 -23.43 -5.92
CA PRO A 60 -28.73 -22.85 -6.79
C PRO A 60 -28.23 -21.58 -7.48
N VAL A 61 -28.63 -21.40 -8.73
CA VAL A 61 -28.36 -20.20 -9.53
C VAL A 61 -29.64 -19.42 -9.65
N HIS A 62 -29.63 -18.17 -9.17
CA HIS A 62 -30.83 -17.33 -9.18
C HIS A 62 -30.87 -16.44 -10.42
N THR A 63 -32.06 -16.28 -11.01
CA THR A 63 -32.25 -15.54 -12.26
C THR A 63 -33.45 -14.62 -12.27
N ASP A 64 -34.32 -14.72 -11.26
CA ASP A 64 -35.60 -14.02 -11.20
C ASP A 64 -35.73 -13.21 -9.90
N LEU A 65 -36.23 -11.99 -10.02
CA LEU A 65 -36.50 -11.10 -8.89
C LEU A 65 -37.59 -11.66 -7.99
N TRP A 66 -38.51 -12.46 -8.55
CA TRP A 66 -39.69 -13.00 -7.89
C TRP A 66 -39.54 -14.49 -7.51
N ASP A 67 -38.31 -14.96 -7.35
CA ASP A 67 -38.00 -16.34 -6.95
C ASP A 67 -38.52 -16.63 -5.54
N ALA A 68 -39.67 -17.32 -5.47
CA ALA A 68 -40.35 -17.67 -4.23
C ALA A 68 -39.59 -18.71 -3.38
N SER A 69 -38.50 -19.28 -3.89
CA SER A 69 -37.64 -20.16 -3.08
C SER A 69 -36.76 -19.40 -2.10
N ILE A 70 -36.65 -18.08 -2.23
CA ILE A 70 -35.84 -17.22 -1.36
C ILE A 70 -36.71 -16.68 -0.20
N PRO A 71 -36.22 -16.68 1.06
CA PRO A 71 -36.95 -16.13 2.19
C PRO A 71 -37.50 -14.72 1.92
N ASP A 72 -38.75 -14.51 2.35
CA ASP A 72 -39.49 -13.25 2.24
C ASP A 72 -39.63 -12.68 0.81
N ASN A 73 -39.33 -13.47 -0.24
CA ASN A 73 -39.22 -13.00 -1.62
C ASN A 73 -38.23 -11.83 -1.80
N MET A 74 -37.27 -11.67 -0.86
CA MET A 74 -36.31 -10.56 -0.85
C MET A 74 -34.95 -10.99 -1.40
N GLY A 75 -34.95 -11.69 -2.55
CA GLY A 75 -33.73 -12.16 -3.21
C GLY A 75 -32.68 -11.07 -3.45
N HIS A 76 -33.13 -9.86 -3.75
CA HIS A 76 -32.27 -8.70 -3.97
C HIS A 76 -31.54 -8.18 -2.71
N ILE A 77 -31.91 -8.65 -1.52
CA ILE A 77 -31.25 -8.32 -0.25
C ILE A 77 -30.54 -9.57 0.31
N GLU A 78 -31.24 -10.70 0.37
CA GLU A 78 -30.73 -11.92 1.04
C GLU A 78 -29.50 -12.52 0.34
N LEU A 79 -29.41 -12.38 -0.99
CA LEU A 79 -28.30 -12.98 -1.72
C LEU A 79 -26.97 -12.23 -1.46
N SER A 80 -27.02 -10.93 -1.17
CA SER A 80 -25.84 -10.06 -0.95
C SER A 80 -25.48 -9.80 0.52
N ARG A 81 -26.45 -9.90 1.46
CA ARG A 81 -26.33 -9.49 2.90
C ARG A 81 -25.12 -10.03 3.68
N ASP A 82 -24.51 -11.12 3.23
CA ASP A 82 -23.36 -11.74 3.90
C ASP A 82 -22.15 -11.94 2.98
N ARG A 83 -22.16 -11.29 1.82
CA ARG A 83 -21.11 -11.40 0.81
C ARG A 83 -20.05 -10.34 1.06
N GLU A 84 -18.79 -10.68 0.88
CA GLU A 84 -17.66 -9.76 1.05
C GLU A 84 -17.30 -9.05 -0.26
N LEU A 85 -17.72 -9.60 -1.41
CA LEU A 85 -17.50 -9.04 -2.73
C LEU A 85 -18.58 -9.50 -3.71
N LEU A 86 -19.14 -8.55 -4.45
CA LEU A 86 -19.97 -8.79 -5.62
C LEU A 86 -19.12 -8.61 -6.89
N VAL A 87 -19.03 -9.65 -7.72
CA VAL A 87 -18.26 -9.63 -8.98
C VAL A 87 -19.21 -9.79 -10.16
N ILE A 88 -19.20 -8.87 -11.12
CA ILE A 88 -19.99 -8.96 -12.34
C ILE A 88 -19.07 -9.28 -13.51
N ALA A 89 -19.18 -10.50 -14.02
CA ALA A 89 -18.26 -11.04 -15.00
C ALA A 89 -19.03 -11.98 -15.94
N PRO A 90 -19.21 -11.65 -17.23
CA PRO A 90 -18.95 -10.34 -17.84
C PRO A 90 -19.91 -9.27 -17.33
N ALA A 91 -19.49 -8.01 -17.37
CA ALA A 91 -20.34 -6.82 -17.27
C ALA A 91 -20.51 -6.17 -18.66
N SER A 92 -21.72 -6.28 -19.23
CA SER A 92 -22.06 -5.69 -20.53
C SER A 92 -22.21 -4.16 -20.43
N ALA A 93 -22.18 -3.45 -21.57
CA ALA A 93 -22.38 -2.00 -21.60
C ALA A 93 -23.75 -1.60 -21.02
N ASP A 94 -24.79 -2.38 -21.33
CA ASP A 94 -26.14 -2.23 -20.79
C ASP A 94 -26.14 -2.33 -19.27
N PHE A 95 -25.51 -3.37 -18.71
CA PHE A 95 -25.45 -3.53 -17.26
C PHE A 95 -24.65 -2.42 -16.57
N LEU A 96 -23.53 -1.98 -17.16
CA LEU A 96 -22.80 -0.81 -16.64
C LEU A 96 -23.67 0.44 -16.63
N ALA A 97 -24.51 0.66 -17.65
CA ALA A 97 -25.45 1.76 -17.66
C ALA A 97 -26.52 1.64 -16.58
N LYS A 98 -27.09 0.44 -16.37
CA LYS A 98 -28.05 0.20 -15.29
C LYS A 98 -27.48 0.56 -13.92
N VAL A 99 -26.29 0.06 -13.59
CA VAL A 99 -25.66 0.32 -12.29
C VAL A 99 -25.31 1.81 -12.14
N ALA A 100 -24.77 2.45 -13.19
CA ALA A 100 -24.39 3.86 -13.14
C ALA A 100 -25.59 4.81 -12.94
N HIS A 101 -26.78 4.40 -13.39
CA HIS A 101 -28.00 5.20 -13.32
C HIS A 101 -28.99 4.72 -12.25
N GLY A 102 -28.65 3.69 -11.47
CA GLY A 102 -29.52 3.14 -10.43
C GLY A 102 -30.77 2.43 -10.96
N LEU A 103 -30.73 1.86 -12.16
CA LEU A 103 -31.82 1.04 -12.68
C LEU A 103 -31.85 -0.32 -11.96
N ALA A 104 -33.04 -0.75 -11.55
CA ALA A 104 -33.28 -1.95 -10.73
C ALA A 104 -34.48 -2.75 -11.29
N ASP A 105 -34.37 -3.16 -12.55
CA ASP A 105 -35.41 -3.80 -13.34
C ASP A 105 -35.24 -5.33 -13.48
N ASP A 106 -34.13 -5.88 -12.99
CA ASP A 106 -33.88 -7.32 -12.89
C ASP A 106 -33.23 -7.67 -11.55
N LEU A 107 -33.15 -8.96 -11.20
CA LEU A 107 -32.60 -9.41 -9.92
C LEU A 107 -31.17 -8.88 -9.70
N LEU A 108 -30.31 -8.92 -10.71
CA LEU A 108 -28.89 -8.59 -10.57
C LEU A 108 -28.67 -7.08 -10.45
N SER A 109 -29.39 -6.27 -11.23
CA SER A 109 -29.33 -4.81 -11.14
C SER A 109 -29.91 -4.31 -9.81
N THR A 110 -31.02 -4.90 -9.35
CA THR A 110 -31.61 -4.62 -8.03
C THR A 110 -30.67 -5.01 -6.88
N LEU A 111 -30.03 -6.19 -6.97
CA LEU A 111 -28.98 -6.62 -6.02
C LEU A 111 -27.84 -5.61 -5.94
N CYS A 112 -27.37 -5.13 -7.09
CA CYS A 112 -26.31 -4.13 -7.11
C CYS A 112 -26.75 -2.86 -6.38
N LEU A 113 -27.98 -2.40 -6.58
CA LEU A 113 -28.47 -1.20 -5.90
C LEU A 113 -28.62 -1.39 -4.38
N ALA A 114 -29.05 -2.57 -3.93
CA ALA A 114 -29.31 -2.88 -2.53
C ALA A 114 -28.09 -3.38 -1.72
N ARG A 115 -26.96 -3.65 -2.38
CA ARG A 115 -25.76 -4.24 -1.75
C ARG A 115 -25.17 -3.33 -0.65
N ASP A 116 -24.56 -3.97 0.33
CA ASP A 116 -23.70 -3.35 1.36
C ASP A 116 -22.20 -3.72 1.19
N CYS A 117 -21.88 -4.53 0.18
CA CYS A 117 -20.52 -4.97 -0.12
C CYS A 117 -19.92 -4.28 -1.36
N PRO A 118 -18.58 -4.26 -1.48
CA PRO A 118 -17.90 -3.75 -2.67
C PRO A 118 -18.33 -4.47 -3.96
N LEU A 119 -18.37 -3.69 -5.05
CA LEU A 119 -18.69 -4.18 -6.39
C LEU A 119 -17.44 -4.14 -7.26
N MET A 120 -17.16 -5.26 -7.91
CA MET A 120 -16.18 -5.37 -8.98
C MET A 120 -16.87 -5.74 -10.28
N VAL A 121 -16.52 -5.06 -11.37
CA VAL A 121 -17.04 -5.37 -12.71
C VAL A 121 -15.88 -5.78 -13.62
N ALA A 122 -16.11 -6.77 -14.47
CA ALA A 122 -15.22 -7.19 -15.54
C ALA A 122 -15.86 -6.86 -16.89
N PRO A 123 -15.63 -5.65 -17.45
CA PRO A 123 -16.32 -5.20 -18.66
C PRO A 123 -16.06 -6.10 -19.86
N ALA A 124 -17.10 -6.35 -20.65
CA ALA A 124 -17.01 -7.16 -21.87
C ALA A 124 -17.95 -6.62 -22.94
N MET A 125 -17.38 -6.04 -24.01
CA MET A 125 -18.14 -5.48 -25.13
C MET A 125 -17.24 -5.24 -26.34
N ASN A 126 -17.83 -4.97 -27.49
CA ASN A 126 -17.10 -4.56 -28.68
C ASN A 126 -16.32 -3.24 -28.43
N ARG A 127 -15.20 -3.02 -29.13
CA ARG A 127 -14.36 -1.81 -29.04
C ARG A 127 -15.18 -0.53 -29.20
N GLN A 128 -16.03 -0.45 -30.21
CA GLN A 128 -16.86 0.72 -30.49
C GLN A 128 -17.85 1.00 -29.36
N MET A 129 -18.39 -0.05 -28.73
CA MET A 129 -19.25 0.09 -27.55
C MET A 129 -18.47 0.60 -26.34
N TRP A 130 -17.24 0.13 -26.13
CA TRP A 130 -16.38 0.59 -25.03
C TRP A 130 -15.95 2.05 -25.22
N ASP A 131 -15.54 2.41 -26.44
CA ASP A 131 -15.09 3.75 -26.79
C ASP A 131 -16.25 4.76 -26.90
N ASN A 132 -17.51 4.29 -26.91
CA ASN A 132 -18.68 5.15 -26.95
C ASN A 132 -18.70 6.12 -25.74
N PRO A 133 -18.96 7.43 -25.97
CA PRO A 133 -18.99 8.43 -24.90
C PRO A 133 -19.90 8.09 -23.72
N ALA A 134 -21.06 7.45 -23.97
CA ALA A 134 -21.99 7.05 -22.92
C ALA A 134 -21.36 5.98 -22.00
N THR A 135 -20.78 4.92 -22.58
CA THR A 135 -20.09 3.87 -21.83
C THR A 135 -18.90 4.42 -21.06
N ARG A 136 -18.08 5.28 -21.68
CA ARG A 136 -16.93 5.92 -21.02
C ARG A 136 -17.36 6.80 -19.84
N ARG A 137 -18.47 7.55 -19.98
CA ARG A 137 -19.04 8.35 -18.88
C ARG A 137 -19.52 7.44 -17.75
N ASN A 138 -20.24 6.38 -18.05
CA ASN A 138 -20.76 5.44 -17.05
C ASN A 138 -19.61 4.73 -16.31
N ALA A 139 -18.58 4.29 -17.03
CA ALA A 139 -17.41 3.66 -16.41
C ALA A 139 -16.66 4.62 -15.47
N ARG A 140 -16.52 5.90 -15.85
CA ARG A 140 -15.92 6.93 -14.97
C ARG A 140 -16.76 7.21 -13.74
N GLN A 141 -18.08 7.33 -13.90
CA GLN A 141 -19.01 7.53 -12.79
C GLN A 141 -18.92 6.37 -11.79
N LEU A 142 -19.03 5.13 -12.29
CA LEU A 142 -18.91 3.93 -11.47
C LEU A 142 -17.59 3.88 -10.70
N ALA A 143 -16.47 4.22 -11.35
CA ALA A 143 -15.17 4.28 -10.68
C ALA A 143 -15.14 5.36 -9.58
N ALA A 144 -15.75 6.53 -9.81
CA ALA A 144 -15.91 7.58 -8.81
C ALA A 144 -16.81 7.15 -7.64
N ASP A 145 -17.81 6.31 -7.90
CA ASP A 145 -18.70 5.70 -6.90
C ASP A 145 -18.03 4.52 -6.15
N GLY A 146 -16.74 4.26 -6.39
CA GLY A 146 -15.96 3.23 -5.71
C GLY A 146 -16.12 1.82 -6.30
N VAL A 147 -16.70 1.67 -7.49
CA VAL A 147 -16.76 0.38 -8.19
C VAL A 147 -15.38 0.01 -8.74
N LEU A 148 -14.96 -1.22 -8.46
CA LEU A 148 -13.69 -1.77 -8.90
C LEU A 148 -13.80 -2.31 -10.33
N PHE A 149 -12.74 -2.12 -11.13
CA PHE A 149 -12.70 -2.58 -12.52
C PHE A 149 -11.62 -3.64 -12.73
N ALA A 150 -12.03 -4.82 -13.16
CA ALA A 150 -11.17 -5.87 -13.69
C ALA A 150 -11.17 -5.79 -15.22
N GLY A 151 -10.35 -4.90 -15.78
CA GLY A 151 -10.23 -4.66 -17.22
C GLY A 151 -11.08 -3.47 -17.72
N PRO A 152 -11.50 -3.47 -19.01
CA PRO A 152 -11.28 -4.51 -20.01
C PRO A 152 -9.83 -4.58 -20.50
N ALA A 153 -9.50 -5.64 -21.25
CA ALA A 153 -8.24 -5.78 -21.96
C ALA A 153 -8.35 -5.31 -23.42
N ALA A 154 -7.20 -5.03 -24.04
CA ALA A 154 -7.05 -4.89 -25.48
C ALA A 154 -6.75 -6.25 -26.12
N GLY A 155 -7.34 -6.52 -27.28
CA GLY A 155 -7.03 -7.71 -28.09
C GLY A 155 -8.03 -7.94 -29.21
N GLU A 156 -7.84 -9.02 -29.96
CA GLU A 156 -8.79 -9.49 -30.96
C GLU A 156 -10.12 -9.88 -30.30
N GLN A 157 -11.21 -9.44 -30.94
CA GLN A 157 -12.59 -9.62 -30.49
C GLN A 157 -13.33 -10.59 -31.41
N ALA A 158 -14.42 -11.19 -30.93
CA ALA A 158 -15.19 -12.18 -31.69
C ALA A 158 -15.75 -11.63 -33.03
N CYS A 159 -15.87 -10.31 -33.17
CA CYS A 159 -16.29 -9.63 -34.40
C CYS A 159 -15.14 -9.36 -35.39
N GLY A 160 -13.91 -9.77 -35.08
CA GLY A 160 -12.72 -9.55 -35.93
C GLY A 160 -12.01 -8.21 -35.74
N GLU A 161 -12.49 -7.35 -34.84
CA GLU A 161 -11.82 -6.08 -34.50
C GLU A 161 -10.77 -6.26 -33.41
N THR A 162 -9.75 -5.39 -33.38
CA THR A 162 -8.72 -5.35 -32.33
C THR A 162 -8.84 -4.06 -31.52
N GLY A 163 -8.96 -4.17 -30.20
CA GLY A 163 -8.96 -3.01 -29.30
C GLY A 163 -9.48 -3.30 -27.90
N MET A 164 -9.55 -2.25 -27.08
CA MET A 164 -10.09 -2.31 -25.71
C MET A 164 -11.56 -2.70 -25.71
N GLY A 165 -11.95 -3.62 -24.81
CA GLY A 165 -13.35 -4.05 -24.67
C GLY A 165 -13.49 -5.55 -24.37
N ARG A 166 -12.42 -6.33 -24.61
CA ARG A 166 -12.39 -7.75 -24.28
C ARG A 166 -12.36 -7.94 -22.76
N MET A 167 -13.21 -8.83 -22.25
CA MET A 167 -13.13 -9.28 -20.86
C MET A 167 -11.75 -9.89 -20.59
N LEU A 168 -11.15 -9.55 -19.45
CA LEU A 168 -9.95 -10.23 -18.96
C LEU A 168 -10.14 -11.76 -18.96
N GLU A 169 -9.03 -12.50 -19.07
CA GLU A 169 -9.09 -13.94 -18.86
C GLU A 169 -9.45 -14.27 -17.41
N ALA A 170 -10.06 -15.45 -17.19
CA ALA A 170 -10.59 -15.85 -15.90
C ALA A 170 -9.52 -15.80 -14.80
N GLU A 171 -8.28 -16.20 -15.12
CA GLU A 171 -7.14 -16.16 -14.23
C GLU A 171 -6.79 -14.72 -13.83
N ALA A 172 -6.83 -13.78 -14.77
CA ALA A 172 -6.53 -12.38 -14.47
C ALA A 172 -7.61 -11.74 -13.59
N ILE A 173 -8.90 -12.08 -13.80
CA ILE A 173 -9.98 -11.62 -12.92
C ILE A 173 -9.84 -12.25 -11.53
N PHE A 174 -9.51 -13.53 -11.47
CA PHE A 174 -9.23 -14.23 -10.22
C PHE A 174 -8.07 -13.57 -9.45
N GLU A 175 -7.01 -13.15 -10.14
CA GLU A 175 -5.91 -12.40 -9.52
C GLU A 175 -6.35 -11.03 -8.98
N GLU A 176 -7.25 -10.32 -9.66
CA GLU A 176 -7.82 -9.07 -9.14
C GLU A 176 -8.66 -9.30 -7.87
N ILE A 177 -9.42 -10.39 -7.82
CA ILE A 177 -10.19 -10.79 -6.63
C ILE A 177 -9.23 -11.16 -5.48
N GLU A 178 -8.19 -11.95 -5.74
CA GLU A 178 -7.17 -12.25 -4.73
C GLU A 178 -6.52 -10.98 -4.19
N ALA A 179 -6.15 -10.08 -5.10
CA ALA A 179 -5.54 -8.81 -4.76
C ALA A 179 -6.48 -7.94 -3.92
N PHE A 180 -7.77 -7.88 -4.24
CA PHE A 180 -8.77 -7.14 -3.46
C PHE A 180 -8.75 -7.55 -1.98
N PHE A 181 -8.68 -8.85 -1.70
CA PHE A 181 -8.65 -9.38 -0.34
C PHE A 181 -7.29 -9.24 0.37
N GLN A 182 -6.23 -8.81 -0.33
CA GLN A 182 -4.94 -8.56 0.32
C GLN A 182 -4.93 -7.23 1.10
N PRO A 183 -4.32 -7.20 2.31
CA PRO A 183 -4.11 -5.96 3.06
C PRO A 183 -3.31 -4.92 2.25
N LYS A 184 -3.80 -3.68 2.20
CA LYS A 184 -3.18 -2.58 1.45
C LYS A 184 -2.04 -1.89 2.21
N LEU A 185 -1.09 -2.69 2.71
CA LEU A 185 -0.02 -2.25 3.62
C LEU A 185 0.95 -1.23 3.01
N LEU A 186 1.05 -1.17 1.69
CA LEU A 186 1.90 -0.25 0.94
C LEU A 186 1.09 0.76 0.11
N ALA A 187 -0.18 0.98 0.47
CA ALA A 187 -1.01 2.00 -0.18
C ALA A 187 -0.29 3.35 -0.25
N GLY A 188 -0.26 3.94 -1.44
CA GLY A 188 0.40 5.23 -1.69
C GLY A 188 1.93 5.19 -1.75
N LYS A 189 2.57 4.01 -1.65
CA LYS A 189 4.01 3.86 -1.81
C LYS A 189 4.39 3.52 -3.26
N ARG A 190 5.56 4.00 -3.67
CA ARG A 190 6.20 3.69 -4.95
C ARG A 190 7.32 2.68 -4.74
N VAL A 191 7.20 1.50 -5.35
CA VAL A 191 8.14 0.38 -5.20
C VAL A 191 8.87 0.14 -6.53
N LEU A 192 10.19 0.27 -6.52
CA LEU A 192 11.05 -0.08 -7.64
C LEU A 192 11.67 -1.46 -7.40
N ILE A 193 11.54 -2.36 -8.38
CA ILE A 193 12.00 -3.74 -8.26
C ILE A 193 12.87 -4.10 -9.45
N THR A 194 14.00 -4.78 -9.22
CA THR A 194 14.75 -5.44 -10.29
C THR A 194 14.44 -6.94 -10.30
N ALA A 195 14.27 -7.53 -11.48
CA ALA A 195 14.06 -8.97 -11.63
C ALA A 195 14.71 -9.55 -12.89
N GLY A 196 14.82 -10.89 -12.93
CA GLY A 196 15.42 -11.62 -14.05
C GLY A 196 16.96 -11.64 -14.02
N PRO A 197 17.59 -12.37 -14.95
CA PRO A 197 19.03 -12.36 -15.14
C PRO A 197 19.49 -11.15 -15.96
N THR A 198 20.78 -10.81 -15.95
CA THR A 198 21.37 -9.96 -16.99
C THR A 198 22.21 -10.79 -17.95
N VAL A 199 22.29 -10.36 -19.20
CA VAL A 199 23.01 -11.04 -20.28
C VAL A 199 24.13 -10.13 -20.77
N GLU A 200 25.37 -10.55 -20.50
CA GLU A 200 26.58 -9.82 -20.85
C GLU A 200 27.21 -10.42 -22.12
N PRO A 201 27.17 -9.72 -23.27
CA PRO A 201 27.66 -10.28 -24.53
C PRO A 201 29.17 -10.52 -24.50
N ILE A 202 29.60 -11.66 -25.03
CA ILE A 202 31.01 -11.94 -25.39
C ILE A 202 31.20 -11.64 -26.87
N ASP A 203 30.27 -12.12 -27.69
CA ASP A 203 30.14 -11.85 -29.13
C ASP A 203 28.63 -11.84 -29.49
N PRO A 204 28.21 -11.61 -30.75
CA PRO A 204 26.78 -11.54 -31.10
C PRO A 204 26.01 -12.86 -30.90
N VAL A 205 26.70 -13.98 -30.61
CA VAL A 205 26.12 -15.33 -30.48
C VAL A 205 26.25 -15.87 -29.05
N ARG A 206 27.26 -15.43 -28.30
CA ARG A 206 27.60 -15.94 -26.97
C ARG A 206 27.53 -14.84 -25.93
N ALA A 207 27.06 -15.18 -24.74
CA ALA A 207 26.96 -14.26 -23.62
C ALA A 207 27.16 -14.99 -22.28
N ILE A 208 27.49 -14.21 -21.26
CA ILE A 208 27.55 -14.63 -19.86
C ILE A 208 26.22 -14.24 -19.21
N THR A 209 25.60 -15.16 -18.46
CA THR A 209 24.35 -14.92 -17.76
C THR A 209 24.26 -15.78 -16.52
N ASN A 210 23.50 -15.30 -15.53
CA ASN A 210 23.19 -16.07 -14.33
C ASN A 210 21.96 -16.94 -14.56
N ALA A 211 21.96 -18.14 -13.97
CA ALA A 211 20.82 -19.05 -14.02
C ALA A 211 19.68 -18.55 -13.12
N SER A 212 18.89 -17.58 -13.60
CA SER A 212 17.72 -17.06 -12.88
C SER A 212 16.47 -17.16 -13.74
N SER A 213 15.39 -17.69 -13.16
CA SER A 213 14.08 -17.73 -13.80
C SER A 213 13.31 -16.41 -13.69
N GLY A 214 13.76 -15.47 -12.85
CA GLY A 214 13.04 -14.22 -12.56
C GLY A 214 11.77 -14.39 -11.70
N LYS A 215 11.27 -15.62 -11.50
CA LYS A 215 9.99 -15.91 -10.82
C LYS A 215 9.84 -15.22 -9.47
N MET A 216 10.91 -15.15 -8.66
CA MET A 216 10.85 -14.51 -7.34
C MET A 216 10.62 -12.99 -7.46
N GLY A 217 11.36 -12.30 -8.33
CA GLY A 217 11.19 -10.85 -8.51
C GLY A 217 9.81 -10.47 -9.04
N TYR A 218 9.26 -11.29 -9.94
CA TYR A 218 7.89 -11.13 -10.43
C TYR A 218 6.84 -11.39 -9.35
N ALA A 219 7.05 -12.39 -8.49
CA ALA A 219 6.20 -12.64 -7.33
C ALA A 219 6.22 -11.48 -6.33
N VAL A 220 7.40 -10.88 -6.08
CA VAL A 220 7.52 -9.68 -5.23
C VAL A 220 6.81 -8.49 -5.87
N ALA A 221 6.92 -8.30 -7.18
CA ALA A 221 6.19 -7.24 -7.88
C ALA A 221 4.66 -7.41 -7.77
N LYS A 222 4.17 -8.64 -7.95
CA LYS A 222 2.75 -8.96 -7.73
C LYS A 222 2.33 -8.67 -6.29
N ALA A 223 3.07 -9.16 -5.29
CA ALA A 223 2.75 -8.96 -3.88
C ALA A 223 2.78 -7.48 -3.45
N ALA A 224 3.73 -6.69 -3.97
CA ALA A 224 3.80 -5.26 -3.69
C ALA A 224 2.58 -4.51 -4.25
N ARG A 225 2.16 -4.87 -5.47
CA ARG A 225 0.94 -4.34 -6.10
C ARG A 225 -0.32 -4.75 -5.33
N GLU A 226 -0.42 -6.02 -4.92
CA GLU A 226 -1.53 -6.52 -4.10
C GLU A 226 -1.64 -5.73 -2.78
N ALA A 227 -0.50 -5.33 -2.21
CA ALA A 227 -0.40 -4.48 -1.03
C ALA A 227 -0.70 -2.99 -1.29
N GLY A 228 -1.11 -2.61 -2.50
CA GLY A 228 -1.55 -1.25 -2.84
C GLY A 228 -0.44 -0.30 -3.32
N ALA A 229 0.78 -0.79 -3.56
CA ALA A 229 1.86 0.03 -4.09
C ALA A 229 1.71 0.32 -5.59
N SER A 230 2.23 1.46 -6.03
CA SER A 230 2.59 1.69 -7.44
C SER A 230 3.94 1.02 -7.70
N VAL A 231 4.00 0.09 -8.65
CA VAL A 231 5.18 -0.76 -8.86
C VAL A 231 5.79 -0.53 -10.24
N THR A 232 7.11 -0.30 -10.25
CA THR A 232 7.94 -0.33 -11.46
C THR A 232 8.89 -1.52 -11.39
N LEU A 233 8.85 -2.39 -12.38
CA LEU A 233 9.66 -3.58 -12.52
C LEU A 233 10.69 -3.39 -13.64
N VAL A 234 11.97 -3.25 -13.28
CA VAL A 234 13.09 -3.29 -14.23
C VAL A 234 13.47 -4.75 -14.43
N SER A 235 13.12 -5.31 -15.58
CA SER A 235 13.30 -6.73 -15.87
C SER A 235 14.41 -6.98 -16.87
N GLY A 236 15.33 -7.88 -16.50
CA GLY A 236 16.17 -8.59 -17.45
C GLY A 236 15.37 -9.57 -18.33
N PRO A 237 16.02 -10.23 -19.30
CA PRO A 237 15.34 -11.14 -20.23
C PRO A 237 14.70 -12.34 -19.51
N THR A 238 13.37 -12.42 -19.55
CA THR A 238 12.58 -13.57 -19.09
C THR A 238 11.35 -13.75 -20.00
N ALA A 239 10.80 -14.97 -20.03
CA ALA A 239 9.53 -15.27 -20.70
C ALA A 239 8.29 -15.00 -19.81
N LEU A 240 8.47 -14.41 -18.64
CA LEU A 240 7.38 -14.18 -17.69
C LEU A 240 6.52 -12.98 -18.12
N ALA A 241 5.20 -13.16 -18.06
CA ALA A 241 4.25 -12.08 -18.21
C ALA A 241 4.39 -11.06 -17.08
N THR A 242 4.26 -9.79 -17.40
CA THR A 242 4.25 -8.71 -16.41
C THR A 242 3.00 -8.84 -15.54
N PRO A 243 3.11 -8.79 -14.19
CA PRO A 243 1.92 -8.79 -13.35
C PRO A 243 1.00 -7.61 -13.68
N ALA A 244 -0.32 -7.82 -13.60
CA ALA A 244 -1.29 -6.78 -13.95
C ALA A 244 -1.11 -5.51 -13.09
N GLY A 245 -1.15 -4.35 -13.75
CA GLY A 245 -0.97 -3.04 -13.10
C GLY A 245 0.47 -2.69 -12.70
N VAL A 246 1.46 -3.51 -13.07
CA VAL A 246 2.89 -3.22 -12.86
C VAL A 246 3.48 -2.59 -14.13
N ALA A 247 4.17 -1.45 -13.98
CA ALA A 247 4.93 -0.85 -15.08
C ALA A 247 6.24 -1.62 -15.29
N ARG A 248 6.53 -2.06 -16.52
CA ARG A 248 7.76 -2.81 -16.84
C ARG A 248 8.73 -2.00 -17.67
N VAL A 249 10.01 -2.07 -17.32
CA VAL A 249 11.13 -1.56 -18.11
C VAL A 249 12.03 -2.73 -18.49
N ASP A 250 12.10 -3.04 -19.77
CA ASP A 250 12.95 -4.13 -20.28
C ASP A 250 14.41 -3.68 -20.44
N VAL A 251 15.32 -4.52 -19.94
CA VAL A 251 16.77 -4.34 -20.06
C VAL A 251 17.42 -5.68 -20.42
N LYS A 252 18.63 -5.63 -20.98
CA LYS A 252 19.40 -6.84 -21.31
C LYS A 252 20.62 -7.02 -20.39
N SER A 253 21.45 -5.99 -20.24
CA SER A 253 22.70 -6.06 -19.48
C SER A 253 22.61 -5.38 -18.10
N ALA A 254 23.59 -5.67 -17.23
CA ALA A 254 23.76 -5.03 -15.94
C ALA A 254 23.89 -3.49 -16.06
N ALA A 255 24.62 -3.02 -17.07
CA ALA A 255 24.77 -1.59 -17.33
C ALA A 255 23.44 -0.91 -17.74
N GLN A 256 22.62 -1.59 -18.54
CA GLN A 256 21.27 -1.10 -18.89
C GLN A 256 20.35 -1.11 -17.67
N MET A 257 20.37 -2.18 -16.87
CA MET A 257 19.62 -2.26 -15.62
C MET A 257 20.01 -1.15 -14.65
N PHE A 258 21.31 -0.91 -14.48
CA PHE A 258 21.83 0.18 -13.66
C PHE A 258 21.32 1.56 -14.13
N SER A 259 21.38 1.80 -15.44
CA SER A 259 20.91 3.05 -16.04
C SER A 259 19.40 3.25 -15.86
N ALA A 260 18.61 2.18 -16.02
CA ALA A 260 17.17 2.21 -15.77
C ALA A 260 16.87 2.50 -14.30
N VAL A 261 17.52 1.80 -13.36
CA VAL A 261 17.33 2.04 -11.92
C VAL A 261 17.68 3.48 -11.54
N LYS A 262 18.78 4.05 -12.05
CA LYS A 262 19.15 5.45 -11.78
C LYS A 262 18.07 6.45 -12.20
N ARG A 263 17.35 6.18 -13.29
CA ARG A 263 16.27 7.05 -13.78
C ARG A 263 15.03 6.96 -12.89
N GLU A 264 14.66 5.76 -12.45
CA GLU A 264 13.40 5.53 -11.72
C GLU A 264 13.55 5.75 -10.18
N VAL A 265 14.74 5.57 -9.62
CA VAL A 265 14.93 5.48 -8.16
C VAL A 265 14.62 6.76 -7.38
N GLY A 266 14.75 7.94 -8.01
CA GLY A 266 14.47 9.22 -7.34
C GLY A 266 13.00 9.38 -6.91
N ALA A 267 12.10 8.62 -7.53
CA ALA A 267 10.68 8.55 -7.19
C ALA A 267 10.34 7.33 -6.32
N ALA A 268 11.27 6.45 -5.98
CA ALA A 268 10.94 5.25 -5.21
C ALA A 268 10.94 5.54 -3.71
N ASP A 269 9.96 4.99 -2.98
CA ASP A 269 9.99 4.92 -1.51
C ASP A 269 10.71 3.65 -1.04
N ILE A 270 10.63 2.58 -1.85
CA ILE A 270 11.17 1.25 -1.56
C ILE A 270 11.90 0.75 -2.82
N PHE A 271 13.11 0.21 -2.64
CA PHE A 271 13.86 -0.45 -3.71
C PHE A 271 14.13 -1.90 -3.33
N ILE A 272 13.67 -2.85 -4.15
CA ILE A 272 13.87 -4.28 -3.92
C ILE A 272 14.74 -4.85 -5.05
N SER A 273 15.99 -5.16 -4.73
CA SER A 273 16.98 -5.70 -5.67
C SER A 273 16.93 -7.23 -5.70
N VAL A 274 16.09 -7.80 -6.56
CA VAL A 274 15.90 -9.27 -6.69
C VAL A 274 16.61 -9.84 -7.93
N ALA A 275 16.97 -9.01 -8.90
CA ALA A 275 17.60 -9.46 -10.14
C ALA A 275 18.91 -10.21 -9.90
N ALA A 276 19.15 -11.25 -10.70
CA ALA A 276 20.43 -11.96 -10.73
C ALA A 276 21.37 -11.25 -11.70
N VAL A 277 21.89 -10.10 -11.27
CA VAL A 277 22.83 -9.28 -12.03
C VAL A 277 24.17 -10.03 -12.13
N ALA A 278 24.73 -10.12 -13.33
CA ALA A 278 26.05 -10.72 -13.54
C ALA A 278 27.13 -9.82 -12.93
N ASP A 279 27.97 -10.38 -12.06
CA ASP A 279 29.06 -9.63 -11.39
C ASP A 279 30.14 -9.16 -12.37
N TYR A 280 30.31 -9.87 -13.49
CA TYR A 280 31.33 -9.59 -14.50
C TYR A 280 30.74 -9.52 -15.92
N ARG A 281 31.39 -8.73 -16.78
CA ARG A 281 31.15 -8.66 -18.23
C ARG A 281 32.46 -8.82 -19.01
N ALA A 282 32.38 -9.14 -20.30
CA ALA A 282 33.57 -9.12 -21.16
C ALA A 282 34.15 -7.70 -21.25
N ALA A 283 35.47 -7.56 -21.08
CA ALA A 283 36.17 -6.28 -21.20
C ALA A 283 36.03 -5.68 -22.61
N ASN A 284 36.18 -6.55 -23.62
CA ASN A 284 36.17 -6.21 -25.04
C ASN A 284 35.21 -7.15 -25.80
N PRO A 285 33.89 -6.92 -25.76
CA PRO A 285 32.94 -7.74 -26.50
C PRO A 285 33.16 -7.60 -28.01
N ALA A 286 33.23 -8.72 -28.73
CA ALA A 286 33.47 -8.73 -30.16
C ALA A 286 32.22 -8.32 -30.96
N GLY A 287 32.37 -7.45 -31.96
CA GLY A 287 31.28 -7.09 -32.88
C GLY A 287 30.89 -8.19 -33.87
N GLN A 288 31.68 -9.27 -33.97
CA GLN A 288 31.45 -10.41 -34.84
C GLN A 288 31.65 -11.71 -34.07
N LYS A 289 30.97 -12.79 -34.52
CA LYS A 289 31.13 -14.12 -33.92
C LYS A 289 32.60 -14.53 -33.92
N ILE A 290 33.14 -14.83 -32.74
CA ILE A 290 34.53 -15.27 -32.62
C ILE A 290 34.64 -16.64 -33.30
N LYS A 291 35.35 -16.67 -34.43
CA LYS A 291 35.56 -17.87 -35.25
C LYS A 291 36.48 -18.86 -34.53
N LYS A 292 36.29 -20.16 -34.80
CA LYS A 292 37.19 -21.20 -34.31
C LYS A 292 38.54 -21.04 -35.02
N GLY A 293 39.55 -20.56 -34.30
CA GLY A 293 40.92 -20.40 -34.81
C GLY A 293 41.75 -21.68 -34.75
N ALA A 294 42.98 -21.63 -35.27
CA ALA A 294 43.95 -22.72 -35.21
C ALA A 294 44.54 -22.96 -33.80
N LYS A 295 44.52 -21.95 -32.92
CA LYS A 295 44.87 -22.10 -31.50
C LYS A 295 43.73 -22.80 -30.75
N LYS A 296 44.06 -23.84 -29.97
CA LYS A 296 43.10 -24.50 -29.07
C LYS A 296 42.75 -23.57 -27.91
N GLY A 297 41.48 -23.18 -27.79
CA GLY A 297 40.94 -22.43 -26.65
C GLY A 297 40.50 -21.00 -26.97
N MET A 298 39.63 -20.45 -26.10
CA MET A 298 39.16 -19.07 -26.14
C MET A 298 39.39 -18.47 -24.75
N THR A 299 40.05 -17.32 -24.68
CA THR A 299 40.22 -16.54 -23.45
C THR A 299 39.30 -15.33 -23.53
N VAL A 300 38.51 -15.10 -22.47
CA VAL A 300 37.65 -13.93 -22.32
C VAL A 300 38.11 -13.19 -21.09
N GLU A 301 38.59 -11.97 -21.26
CA GLU A 301 38.92 -11.07 -20.15
C GLU A 301 37.63 -10.49 -19.57
N LEU A 302 37.50 -10.57 -18.25
CA LEU A 302 36.31 -10.15 -17.51
C LEU A 302 36.59 -8.92 -16.66
N VAL A 303 35.67 -7.97 -16.66
CA VAL A 303 35.69 -6.76 -15.82
C VAL A 303 34.41 -6.69 -15.01
N GLU A 304 34.50 -6.13 -13.80
CA GLU A 304 33.36 -6.03 -12.88
C GLU A 304 32.26 -5.11 -13.41
N ASN A 305 31.01 -5.51 -13.14
CA ASN A 305 29.81 -4.71 -13.39
C ASN A 305 29.50 -3.77 -12.22
N PRO A 306 28.77 -2.67 -12.47
CA PRO A 306 28.38 -1.73 -11.43
C PRO A 306 27.42 -2.38 -10.43
N ASP A 307 27.66 -2.12 -9.14
CA ASP A 307 26.82 -2.66 -8.08
C ASP A 307 25.58 -1.78 -7.85
N ILE A 308 24.45 -2.21 -8.42
CA ILE A 308 23.20 -1.45 -8.43
C ILE A 308 22.70 -1.18 -7.00
N LEU A 309 22.70 -2.20 -6.14
CA LEU A 309 22.18 -2.07 -4.78
C LEU A 309 23.05 -1.16 -3.92
N ALA A 310 24.38 -1.31 -3.99
CA ALA A 310 25.28 -0.43 -3.24
C ALA A 310 25.19 1.03 -3.72
N HIS A 311 25.02 1.25 -5.03
CA HIS A 311 24.81 2.60 -5.55
C HIS A 311 23.52 3.23 -4.99
N VAL A 312 22.39 2.51 -5.04
CA VAL A 312 21.11 3.03 -4.54
C VAL A 312 21.15 3.26 -3.03
N ALA A 313 21.73 2.33 -2.27
CA ALA A 313 21.89 2.48 -0.82
C ALA A 313 22.84 3.63 -0.43
N GLY A 314 23.75 4.02 -1.32
CA GLY A 314 24.70 5.12 -1.13
C GLY A 314 24.19 6.51 -1.53
N LEU A 315 22.94 6.64 -1.99
CA LEU A 315 22.34 7.94 -2.29
C LEU A 315 22.22 8.80 -1.02
N THR A 316 22.12 10.12 -1.18
CA THR A 316 21.93 11.06 -0.05
C THR A 316 20.60 10.84 0.68
N LYS A 317 19.56 10.46 -0.07
CA LYS A 317 18.25 10.05 0.44
C LYS A 317 17.86 8.73 -0.20
N PRO A 318 18.42 7.60 0.27
CA PRO A 318 18.13 6.31 -0.33
C PRO A 318 16.69 5.89 0.01
N PRO A 319 15.99 5.18 -0.90
CA PRO A 319 14.75 4.51 -0.55
C PRO A 319 15.01 3.40 0.48
N PHE A 320 13.95 2.80 1.02
CA PHE A 320 14.11 1.60 1.84
C PHE A 320 14.62 0.44 0.97
N CYS A 321 15.92 0.13 1.09
CA CYS A 321 16.59 -0.87 0.28
C CYS A 321 16.43 -2.29 0.83
N VAL A 322 15.96 -3.20 -0.01
CA VAL A 322 15.91 -4.63 0.24
C VAL A 322 16.83 -5.34 -0.74
N GLY A 323 17.85 -6.03 -0.24
CA GLY A 323 18.73 -6.85 -1.05
C GLY A 323 18.31 -8.31 -1.07
N PHE A 324 18.72 -9.05 -2.11
CA PHE A 324 18.59 -10.51 -2.16
C PHE A 324 19.96 -11.19 -2.23
N ALA A 325 20.06 -12.37 -1.61
CA ALA A 325 21.25 -13.20 -1.65
C ALA A 325 20.89 -14.68 -1.81
N ALA A 326 21.44 -15.32 -2.84
CA ALA A 326 21.42 -16.77 -2.97
C ALA A 326 22.81 -17.29 -2.56
N GLU A 327 22.89 -18.02 -1.46
CA GLU A 327 24.15 -18.57 -0.95
C GLU A 327 24.20 -20.09 -1.19
N SER A 328 25.40 -20.62 -1.46
CA SER A 328 25.61 -22.07 -1.64
C SER A 328 25.88 -22.81 -0.33
N GLU A 329 26.43 -22.10 0.66
CA GLU A 329 26.78 -22.60 1.98
C GLU A 329 26.77 -21.44 3.01
N LYS A 330 26.78 -21.77 4.31
CA LYS A 330 26.92 -20.80 5.42
C LYS A 330 26.01 -19.56 5.30
N LEU A 331 24.76 -19.78 4.87
CA LEU A 331 23.77 -18.75 4.56
C LEU A 331 23.73 -17.60 5.57
N LEU A 332 23.65 -17.91 6.86
CA LEU A 332 23.51 -16.90 7.93
C LEU A 332 24.70 -15.95 8.01
N VAL A 333 25.93 -16.48 7.91
CA VAL A 333 27.17 -15.68 8.04
C VAL A 333 27.30 -14.75 6.84
N HIS A 334 27.21 -15.29 5.63
CA HIS A 334 27.35 -14.51 4.41
C HIS A 334 26.24 -13.48 4.24
N ALA A 335 25.00 -13.81 4.63
CA ALA A 335 23.88 -12.87 4.60
C ALA A 335 24.13 -11.66 5.53
N ARG A 336 24.57 -11.89 6.77
CA ARG A 336 24.88 -10.80 7.72
C ARG A 336 26.01 -9.92 7.20
N GLU A 337 27.09 -10.52 6.72
CA GLU A 337 28.24 -9.78 6.16
C GLU A 337 27.84 -8.97 4.92
N LYS A 338 27.04 -9.55 4.02
CA LYS A 338 26.57 -8.87 2.81
C LYS A 338 25.65 -7.70 3.16
N ARG A 339 24.73 -7.85 4.11
CA ARG A 339 23.87 -6.77 4.61
C ARG A 339 24.72 -5.61 5.17
N ALA A 340 25.67 -5.92 6.06
CA ALA A 340 26.54 -4.92 6.68
C ALA A 340 27.42 -4.19 5.65
N ARG A 341 28.04 -4.94 4.73
CA ARG A 341 28.86 -4.40 3.63
C ARG A 341 28.06 -3.47 2.72
N LYS A 342 26.80 -3.81 2.43
CA LYS A 342 25.89 -3.04 1.58
C LYS A 342 25.19 -1.89 2.31
N LYS A 343 25.25 -1.86 3.65
CA LYS A 343 24.59 -0.86 4.50
C LYS A 343 23.08 -0.73 4.21
N ILE A 344 22.41 -1.87 4.01
CA ILE A 344 20.98 -1.92 3.71
C ILE A 344 20.15 -2.32 4.94
N PRO A 345 18.92 -1.82 5.09
CA PRO A 345 18.08 -2.13 6.25
C PRO A 345 17.63 -3.59 6.25
N LEU A 346 17.42 -4.21 5.09
CA LEU A 346 16.89 -5.56 4.97
C LEU A 346 17.61 -6.37 3.89
N LEU A 347 17.97 -7.61 4.21
CA LEU A 347 18.44 -8.60 3.24
C LEU A 347 17.53 -9.84 3.31
N ALA A 348 17.03 -10.30 2.17
CA ALA A 348 16.38 -11.59 2.03
C ALA A 348 17.40 -12.60 1.48
N ALA A 349 17.61 -13.72 2.15
CA ALA A 349 18.55 -14.74 1.71
C ALA A 349 17.92 -16.13 1.65
N ASN A 350 18.43 -16.95 0.74
CA ASN A 350 18.00 -18.32 0.51
C ASN A 350 19.16 -19.19 0.01
N LEU A 351 19.05 -20.51 0.19
CA LEU A 351 20.02 -21.45 -0.37
C LEU A 351 19.80 -21.61 -1.88
N ALA A 352 20.86 -21.47 -2.66
CA ALA A 352 20.78 -21.50 -4.12
C ALA A 352 20.21 -22.84 -4.65
N GLN A 353 20.58 -23.97 -4.02
CA GLN A 353 20.10 -25.30 -4.45
C GLN A 353 18.59 -25.49 -4.24
N GLU A 354 17.99 -24.75 -3.30
CA GLU A 354 16.57 -24.87 -2.96
C GLU A 354 15.68 -23.92 -3.77
N ALA A 355 16.27 -22.95 -4.46
CA ALA A 355 15.55 -21.78 -4.96
C ALA A 355 15.55 -21.58 -6.47
N LEU A 356 16.66 -21.98 -7.12
CA LEU A 356 16.86 -21.78 -8.55
C LEU A 356 16.01 -22.78 -9.33
N GLY A 357 15.18 -22.27 -10.25
CA GLY A 357 14.29 -23.09 -11.09
C GLY A 357 13.03 -23.62 -10.40
N ALA A 358 13.04 -23.82 -9.07
CA ALA A 358 11.91 -24.37 -8.30
C ALA A 358 10.71 -23.42 -8.18
N ASP A 359 9.52 -23.99 -7.92
CA ASP A 359 8.28 -23.23 -7.66
C ASP A 359 8.11 -22.86 -6.18
N GLU A 360 8.74 -23.64 -5.30
CA GLU A 360 8.88 -23.35 -3.87
C GLU A 360 10.24 -22.70 -3.58
N ASN A 361 10.35 -22.05 -2.43
CA ASN A 361 11.60 -21.52 -1.90
C ASN A 361 11.55 -21.53 -0.35
N ALA A 362 12.68 -21.30 0.30
CA ALA A 362 12.76 -20.97 1.71
C ALA A 362 13.56 -19.67 1.85
N ILE A 363 12.98 -18.65 2.48
CA ILE A 363 13.61 -17.33 2.62
C ILE A 363 13.76 -16.99 4.10
N THR A 364 14.95 -16.51 4.46
CA THR A 364 15.23 -15.89 5.76
C THR A 364 15.53 -14.42 5.56
N LEU A 365 14.90 -13.56 6.35
CA LEU A 365 15.16 -12.12 6.35
C LEU A 365 16.17 -11.76 7.44
N PHE A 366 16.99 -10.75 7.16
CA PHE A 366 18.01 -10.24 8.06
C PHE A 366 17.86 -8.73 8.17
N ASP A 367 17.60 -8.25 9.39
CA ASP A 367 17.55 -6.82 9.74
C ASP A 367 18.31 -6.55 11.06
N ASP A 368 18.18 -5.34 11.63
CA ASP A 368 18.88 -4.97 12.87
C ASP A 368 18.31 -5.70 14.10
N ALA A 369 17.10 -6.26 14.02
CA ALA A 369 16.51 -7.08 15.08
C ALA A 369 16.95 -8.55 14.99
N GLY A 370 17.68 -8.93 13.93
CA GLY A 370 18.23 -10.27 13.74
C GLY A 370 17.62 -10.99 12.55
N GLU A 371 17.34 -12.27 12.73
CA GLU A 371 16.94 -13.20 11.67
C GLU A 371 15.46 -13.55 11.78
N HIS A 372 14.77 -13.56 10.64
CA HIS A 372 13.34 -13.85 10.56
C HIS A 372 13.09 -14.89 9.47
N ALA A 373 12.94 -16.15 9.85
CA ALA A 373 12.62 -17.21 8.90
C ALA A 373 11.18 -17.06 8.40
N LEU A 374 10.99 -16.87 7.09
CA LEU A 374 9.65 -16.84 6.48
C LEU A 374 9.08 -18.25 6.26
N GLY A 375 9.88 -19.29 6.49
CA GLY A 375 9.56 -20.68 6.23
C GLY A 375 9.66 -21.05 4.75
N ARG A 376 9.21 -22.28 4.44
CA ARG A 376 9.11 -22.80 3.06
C ARG A 376 7.71 -22.59 2.52
N GLY A 377 7.59 -22.28 1.24
CA GLY A 377 6.30 -22.16 0.57
C GLY A 377 6.42 -21.69 -0.87
N ALA A 378 5.26 -21.43 -1.49
CA ALA A 378 5.20 -20.90 -2.84
C ALA A 378 5.82 -19.49 -2.89
N LYS A 379 6.49 -19.15 -4.00
CA LYS A 379 7.15 -17.85 -4.18
C LYS A 379 6.24 -16.64 -3.92
N ILE A 380 4.97 -16.73 -4.30
CA ILE A 380 3.99 -15.66 -4.05
C ILE A 380 3.64 -15.51 -2.56
N GLU A 381 3.53 -16.61 -1.81
CA GLU A 381 3.27 -16.55 -0.36
C GLU A 381 4.46 -15.93 0.39
N LEU A 382 5.69 -16.31 0.02
CA LEU A 382 6.91 -15.72 0.57
C LEU A 382 7.06 -14.25 0.19
N ALA A 383 6.69 -13.88 -1.04
CA ALA A 383 6.67 -12.50 -1.48
C ALA A 383 5.68 -11.65 -0.65
N ARG A 384 4.47 -12.16 -0.38
CA ARG A 384 3.48 -11.49 0.49
C ARG A 384 4.01 -11.31 1.92
N ARG A 385 4.66 -12.33 2.49
CA ARG A 385 5.31 -12.25 3.82
C ARG A 385 6.46 -11.24 3.85
N LEU A 386 7.30 -11.21 2.82
CA LEU A 386 8.36 -10.21 2.67
C LEU A 386 7.78 -8.80 2.63
N VAL A 387 6.77 -8.56 1.79
CA VAL A 387 6.11 -7.26 1.65
C VAL A 387 5.49 -6.81 2.97
N ALA A 388 4.84 -7.72 3.71
CA ALA A 388 4.31 -7.43 5.04
C ALA A 388 5.41 -7.06 6.04
N HIS A 389 6.56 -7.74 6.02
CA HIS A 389 7.72 -7.41 6.86
C HIS A 389 8.28 -6.02 6.53
N VAL A 390 8.47 -5.72 5.23
CA VAL A 390 8.90 -4.40 4.76
C VAL A 390 7.94 -3.31 5.24
N ALA A 391 6.62 -3.51 5.09
CA ALA A 391 5.62 -2.56 5.56
C ALA A 391 5.69 -2.36 7.08
N GLY A 392 5.87 -3.44 7.86
CA GLY A 392 6.05 -3.36 9.30
C GLY A 392 7.29 -2.57 9.72
N MET A 393 8.40 -2.72 8.99
CA MET A 393 9.61 -1.92 9.22
C MET A 393 9.40 -0.45 8.88
N LEU A 394 8.68 -0.14 7.80
CA LEU A 394 8.33 1.24 7.43
C LEU A 394 7.42 1.90 8.48
N GLY A 395 6.42 1.18 8.99
CA GLY A 395 5.54 1.63 10.06
C GLY A 395 6.27 1.85 11.39
N LYS A 396 7.24 0.99 11.73
CA LYS A 396 8.14 1.18 12.89
C LYS A 396 9.12 2.35 12.68
N THR A 397 9.47 2.67 11.44
CA THR A 397 10.31 3.84 11.12
C THR A 397 9.52 5.15 11.24
N GLN A 398 8.18 5.10 11.14
CA GLN A 398 7.27 6.20 11.50
C GLN A 398 6.88 6.21 12.98
N ALA A 399 7.03 5.11 13.72
CA ALA A 399 6.75 5.04 15.15
C ALA A 399 7.83 5.79 15.95
N LEU A 400 7.42 6.91 16.57
CA LEU A 400 8.14 7.72 17.56
C LEU A 400 9.67 7.68 17.43
N ARG A 401 10.20 8.21 16.32
CA ARG A 401 11.62 8.59 16.29
C ARG A 401 11.76 9.71 17.31
N MET A 402 12.29 9.40 18.50
CA MET A 402 12.60 10.38 19.54
C MET A 402 13.43 11.49 18.93
N ARG A 403 12.82 12.65 18.69
CA ARG A 403 13.51 13.84 18.22
C ARG A 403 14.14 14.51 19.42
N ARG A 404 15.40 14.91 19.29
CA ARG A 404 16.05 15.76 20.29
C ARG A 404 15.62 17.20 20.04
N LEU A 405 15.15 17.86 21.10
CA LEU A 405 14.88 19.29 21.12
C LEU A 405 15.94 19.95 21.99
N ASP A 406 16.39 21.13 21.56
CA ASP A 406 17.26 21.94 22.40
C ASP A 406 16.41 22.59 23.49
N VAL A 407 16.87 22.49 24.74
CA VAL A 407 16.21 23.09 25.90
C VAL A 407 17.23 23.90 26.69
N ARG A 408 16.87 25.14 27.01
CA ARG A 408 17.61 25.99 27.93
C ARG A 408 16.87 26.01 29.26
N VAL A 409 17.54 25.52 30.30
CA VAL A 409 17.04 25.56 31.68
C VAL A 409 17.28 26.96 32.24
N LEU A 410 16.19 27.65 32.59
CA LEU A 410 16.21 29.01 33.13
C LEU A 410 16.08 29.01 34.66
N ASP A 411 15.42 28.01 35.22
CA ASP A 411 15.35 27.76 36.65
C ASP A 411 16.26 26.59 37.05
N ALA A 412 17.27 26.87 37.88
CA ALA A 412 18.26 25.88 38.29
C ALA A 412 17.65 24.64 38.96
N ARG A 413 16.46 24.76 39.58
CA ARG A 413 15.73 23.65 40.22
C ARG A 413 15.29 22.57 39.23
N LEU A 414 15.27 22.87 37.93
CA LEU A 414 14.94 21.91 36.86
C LEU A 414 16.15 21.20 36.27
N GLN A 415 17.38 21.58 36.66
CA GLN A 415 18.56 20.84 36.22
C GLN A 415 18.50 19.39 36.71
N GLY A 416 18.61 18.43 35.80
CA GLY A 416 18.44 17.00 36.11
C GLY A 416 16.98 16.54 36.31
N ASN A 417 16.00 17.45 36.25
CA ASN A 417 14.57 17.16 36.44
C ASN A 417 13.71 17.87 35.39
N LEU A 418 14.16 17.80 34.14
CA LEU A 418 13.42 18.29 32.98
C LEU A 418 12.08 17.54 32.82
N PRO A 419 11.08 18.14 32.15
CA PRO A 419 9.84 17.44 31.78
C PRO A 419 10.13 16.14 31.03
N GLN A 420 9.49 15.05 31.44
CA GLN A 420 9.66 13.71 30.87
C GLN A 420 8.30 13.08 30.55
N TYR A 421 8.28 12.16 29.59
CA TYR A 421 7.11 11.35 29.30
C TYR A 421 6.89 10.35 30.43
N GLY A 422 5.68 10.32 31.00
CA GLY A 422 5.36 9.47 32.15
C GLY A 422 5.31 7.97 31.82
N THR A 423 5.05 7.61 30.57
CA THR A 423 5.05 6.22 30.07
C THR A 423 5.50 6.19 28.59
N PRO A 424 5.88 5.03 28.03
CA PRO A 424 6.22 4.92 26.61
C PRO A 424 5.12 5.35 25.62
N GLY A 425 3.85 5.41 26.06
CA GLY A 425 2.72 5.86 25.25
C GLY A 425 2.24 7.29 25.55
N ALA A 426 2.90 8.01 26.47
CA ALA A 426 2.51 9.36 26.83
C ALA A 426 2.86 10.36 25.72
N ALA A 427 1.90 11.22 25.36
CA ALA A 427 2.11 12.29 24.38
C ALA A 427 2.55 13.62 25.00
N GLY A 428 2.28 13.82 26.30
CA GLY A 428 2.51 15.07 27.01
C GLY A 428 3.70 15.03 27.96
N LEU A 429 4.39 16.16 28.06
CA LEU A 429 5.46 16.45 29.01
C LEU A 429 4.93 17.42 30.09
N ASP A 430 4.91 17.01 31.36
CA ASP A 430 4.37 17.84 32.44
C ASP A 430 5.23 19.12 32.64
N LEU A 431 4.63 20.30 32.48
CA LEU A 431 5.23 21.60 32.80
C LEU A 431 4.96 21.96 34.27
N ARG A 432 5.96 22.53 34.93
CA ARG A 432 5.94 22.85 36.36
C ARG A 432 5.85 24.36 36.60
N ALA A 433 5.24 24.75 37.72
CA ALA A 433 5.17 26.13 38.20
C ALA A 433 6.50 26.54 38.85
N CYS A 434 7.38 27.21 38.12
CA CYS A 434 8.67 27.68 38.66
C CYS A 434 8.50 28.98 39.45
N LEU A 435 7.79 28.89 40.57
CA LEU A 435 7.49 29.97 41.50
C LEU A 435 8.45 29.95 42.69
N ASP A 436 8.73 31.10 43.28
CA ASP A 436 9.57 31.19 44.49
C ASP A 436 8.79 30.95 45.78
N ALA A 437 7.48 31.19 45.76
CA ALA A 437 6.55 30.94 46.84
C ALA A 437 5.19 30.42 46.31
N PRO A 438 4.36 29.77 47.14
CA PRO A 438 3.02 29.36 46.73
C PRO A 438 2.18 30.53 46.21
N LEU A 439 1.48 30.31 45.10
CA LEU A 439 0.59 31.27 44.46
C LEU A 439 -0.86 30.86 44.72
N GLU A 440 -1.59 31.66 45.49
CA GLU A 440 -3.03 31.50 45.67
C GLU A 440 -3.79 32.16 44.52
N LEU A 441 -4.67 31.41 43.87
CA LEU A 441 -5.59 31.89 42.83
C LEU A 441 -7.02 31.85 43.36
N ARG A 442 -7.65 33.01 43.51
CA ARG A 442 -9.07 33.10 43.86
C ARG A 442 -9.93 32.79 42.64
N PRO A 443 -11.21 32.41 42.82
CA PRO A 443 -12.15 32.26 41.71
C PRO A 443 -12.15 33.49 40.80
N GLY A 444 -11.92 33.28 39.50
CA GLY A 444 -11.80 34.34 38.50
C GLY A 444 -10.37 34.82 38.23
N ASP A 445 -9.42 34.58 39.13
CA ASP A 445 -8.04 35.04 38.96
C ASP A 445 -7.33 34.32 37.82
N SER A 446 -6.59 35.10 37.02
CA SER A 446 -5.67 34.58 36.03
C SER A 446 -4.26 35.13 36.27
N GLN A 447 -3.27 34.25 36.21
CA GLN A 447 -1.86 34.58 36.45
C GLN A 447 -0.98 33.87 35.43
N LEU A 448 0.09 34.57 35.01
CA LEU A 448 1.09 34.01 34.11
C LEU A 448 2.22 33.37 34.94
N VAL A 449 2.34 32.05 34.87
CA VAL A 449 3.29 31.27 35.67
C VAL A 449 4.47 30.82 34.79
N PRO A 450 5.73 31.11 35.15
CA PRO A 450 6.90 30.65 34.40
C PRO A 450 7.07 29.13 34.51
N SER A 451 7.44 28.48 33.40
CA SER A 451 7.76 27.05 33.40
C SER A 451 9.21 26.72 33.78
N GLY A 452 10.09 27.73 33.81
CA GLY A 452 11.52 27.56 34.09
C GLY A 452 12.35 27.00 32.93
N ILE A 453 11.76 26.83 31.74
CA ILE A 453 12.45 26.36 30.53
C ILE A 453 12.14 27.24 29.31
N ALA A 454 13.09 27.28 28.40
CA ALA A 454 12.90 27.68 27.01
C ALA A 454 13.25 26.49 26.11
N ILE A 455 12.50 26.28 25.02
CA ILE A 455 12.78 25.24 24.03
C ILE A 455 13.05 25.88 22.69
N HIS A 456 13.79 25.17 21.83
CA HIS A 456 13.95 25.53 20.42
C HIS A 456 13.64 24.31 19.55
N ILE A 457 12.59 24.42 18.74
CA ILE A 457 12.11 23.32 17.88
C ILE A 457 12.89 23.29 16.57
N GLY A 458 13.13 24.46 15.96
CA GLY A 458 13.98 24.64 14.78
C GLY A 458 13.46 24.04 13.47
N ASP A 459 12.56 23.06 13.52
CA ASP A 459 11.91 22.43 12.36
C ASP A 459 10.54 23.09 12.12
N PRO A 460 10.33 23.82 11.01
CA PRO A 460 9.07 24.49 10.71
C PRO A 460 7.91 23.53 10.41
N GLY A 461 8.17 22.22 10.27
CA GLY A 461 7.14 21.19 10.18
C GLY A 461 6.49 20.83 11.52
N TYR A 462 6.92 21.46 12.63
CA TYR A 462 6.44 21.17 13.98
C TYR A 462 6.16 22.44 14.79
N ALA A 463 5.25 22.31 15.74
CA ALA A 463 5.02 23.27 16.80
C ALA A 463 4.84 22.53 18.13
N ALA A 464 4.90 23.24 19.25
CA ALA A 464 4.51 22.66 20.54
C ALA A 464 3.24 23.33 21.07
N ILE A 465 2.36 22.53 21.64
CA ILE A 465 1.09 22.96 22.20
C ILE A 465 1.12 22.77 23.71
N VAL A 466 0.78 23.82 24.45
CA VAL A 466 0.57 23.78 25.89
C VAL A 466 -0.91 23.54 26.16
N LEU A 467 -1.21 22.42 26.81
CA LEU A 467 -2.57 21.97 27.13
C LEU A 467 -2.80 21.98 28.64
N PRO A 468 -4.05 22.20 29.09
CA PRO A 468 -4.41 22.04 30.49
C PRO A 468 -4.25 20.58 30.93
N ARG A 469 -3.96 20.38 32.21
CA ARG A 469 -4.04 19.04 32.82
C ARG A 469 -5.49 18.74 33.16
N SER A 470 -6.06 17.70 32.55
CA SER A 470 -7.47 17.33 32.72
C SER A 470 -7.86 17.16 34.19
N GLY A 471 -6.97 16.60 35.02
CA GLY A 471 -7.18 16.44 36.46
C GLY A 471 -7.33 17.76 37.22
N LEU A 472 -6.48 18.76 36.95
CA LEU A 472 -6.57 20.10 37.57
C LEU A 472 -7.86 20.81 37.12
N GLY A 473 -8.15 20.75 35.82
CA GLY A 473 -9.33 21.38 35.23
C GLY A 473 -10.64 20.77 35.72
N ALA A 474 -10.71 19.45 35.88
CA ALA A 474 -11.92 18.75 36.30
C ALA A 474 -12.14 18.81 37.83
N LYS A 475 -11.08 18.65 38.63
CA LYS A 475 -11.21 18.56 40.10
C LYS A 475 -11.24 19.92 40.78
N HIS A 476 -10.50 20.89 40.25
CA HIS A 476 -10.26 22.18 40.92
C HIS A 476 -10.67 23.38 40.08
N GLY A 477 -11.09 23.18 38.82
CA GLY A 477 -11.42 24.29 37.92
C GLY A 477 -10.19 25.07 37.45
N ILE A 478 -8.99 24.49 37.53
CA ILE A 478 -7.76 25.16 37.12
C ILE A 478 -7.44 24.80 35.67
N VAL A 479 -7.50 25.79 34.78
CA VAL A 479 -7.33 25.64 33.33
C VAL A 479 -6.31 26.65 32.80
N LEU A 480 -6.05 26.59 31.49
CA LEU A 480 -5.28 27.63 30.83
C LEU A 480 -6.19 28.82 30.48
N GLY A 481 -5.77 30.04 30.79
CA GLY A 481 -6.53 31.26 30.50
C GLY A 481 -6.75 31.48 29.00
N ASN A 482 -5.81 31.04 28.17
CA ASN A 482 -5.90 31.05 26.71
C ASN A 482 -6.43 29.74 26.11
N LEU A 483 -6.90 28.81 26.95
CA LEU A 483 -7.33 27.44 26.62
C LEU A 483 -6.21 26.54 26.07
N VAL A 484 -5.48 27.00 25.05
CA VAL A 484 -4.40 26.30 24.37
C VAL A 484 -3.27 27.30 24.07
N GLY A 485 -2.04 26.98 24.49
CA GLY A 485 -0.84 27.75 24.10
C GLY A 485 -0.18 27.15 22.87
N LEU A 486 0.18 27.96 21.88
CA LEU A 486 1.00 27.56 20.74
C LEU A 486 2.41 28.11 20.90
N ILE A 487 3.41 27.26 20.67
CA ILE A 487 4.83 27.60 20.64
C ILE A 487 5.34 27.29 19.23
N ASP A 488 5.62 28.34 18.49
CA ASP A 488 6.12 28.26 17.12
C ASP A 488 7.55 27.71 17.07
N SER A 489 7.94 27.20 15.90
CA SER A 489 9.21 26.49 15.74
C SER A 489 10.44 27.36 15.99
N ASP A 490 10.31 28.66 15.74
CA ASP A 490 11.34 29.69 15.84
C ASP A 490 11.29 30.47 17.18
N TYR A 491 10.32 30.18 18.06
CA TYR A 491 10.29 30.76 19.39
C TYR A 491 11.38 30.17 20.28
N GLN A 492 12.16 31.02 20.95
CA GLN A 492 13.28 30.64 21.83
C GLN A 492 13.17 31.25 23.25
N GLY A 493 12.05 31.90 23.54
CA GLY A 493 11.79 32.52 24.84
C GLY A 493 11.40 31.50 25.91
N GLN A 494 11.30 31.98 27.16
CA GLN A 494 10.74 31.17 28.24
C GLN A 494 9.29 30.79 27.91
N ILE A 495 8.91 29.54 28.19
CA ILE A 495 7.52 29.12 28.14
C ILE A 495 6.84 29.58 29.43
N PHE A 496 5.74 30.32 29.27
CA PHE A 496 4.85 30.69 30.36
C PHE A 496 3.50 29.99 30.22
N VAL A 497 2.87 29.72 31.36
CA VAL A 497 1.57 29.07 31.45
C VAL A 497 0.59 30.07 32.05
N SER A 498 -0.38 30.54 31.25
CA SER A 498 -1.47 31.37 31.77
C SER A 498 -2.44 30.47 32.51
N VAL A 499 -2.42 30.49 33.83
CA VAL A 499 -3.31 29.68 34.65
C VAL A 499 -4.52 30.51 35.04
N TRP A 500 -5.72 29.94 34.93
CA TRP A 500 -6.98 30.59 35.29
C TRP A 500 -7.79 29.68 36.21
N ASN A 501 -8.24 30.24 37.33
CA ASN A 501 -9.18 29.58 38.22
C ASN A 501 -10.63 29.87 37.81
N ARG A 502 -11.23 28.95 37.05
CA ARG A 502 -12.67 28.97 36.72
C ARG A 502 -13.54 28.21 37.75
N GLY A 503 -12.94 27.75 38.84
CA GLY A 503 -13.62 27.07 39.94
C GLY A 503 -14.36 28.04 40.86
N GLN A 504 -14.91 27.50 41.95
CA GLN A 504 -15.66 28.27 42.96
C GLN A 504 -14.89 28.45 44.28
N ALA A 505 -13.72 27.81 44.41
CA ALA A 505 -12.87 27.89 45.60
C ALA A 505 -11.48 28.42 45.23
N ALA A 506 -10.79 29.04 46.18
CA ALA A 506 -9.40 29.39 46.02
C ALA A 506 -8.54 28.13 45.84
N PHE A 507 -7.50 28.22 45.02
CA PHE A 507 -6.57 27.12 44.76
C PHE A 507 -5.14 27.62 44.86
N THR A 508 -4.31 26.90 45.59
CA THR A 508 -2.89 27.26 45.77
C THR A 508 -2.01 26.39 44.89
N ILE A 509 -1.25 27.03 44.00
CA ILE A 509 -0.21 26.38 43.21
C ILE A 509 1.10 26.44 44.01
N ASN A 510 1.67 25.29 44.32
CA ASN A 510 2.94 25.23 45.04
C ASN A 510 4.14 25.33 44.06
N PRO A 511 5.31 25.80 44.52
CA PRO A 511 6.54 25.72 43.74
C PRO A 511 6.79 24.32 43.17
N LEU A 512 7.13 24.26 41.88
CA LEU A 512 7.41 23.05 41.09
C LEU A 512 6.23 22.09 40.89
N GLU A 513 5.02 22.52 41.24
CA GLU A 513 3.79 21.77 40.99
C GLU A 513 3.49 21.68 39.49
N ARG A 514 2.95 20.56 39.04
CA ARG A 514 2.65 20.31 37.62
C ARG A 514 1.33 20.97 37.22
N ILE A 515 1.41 22.00 36.37
CA ILE A 515 0.29 22.90 36.06
C ILE A 515 -0.25 22.75 34.64
N ALA A 516 0.58 22.34 33.69
CA ALA A 516 0.21 22.16 32.29
C ALA A 516 0.98 20.97 31.69
N GLN A 517 0.70 20.65 30.43
CA GLN A 517 1.47 19.66 29.69
C GLN A 517 1.80 20.19 28.29
N LEU A 518 3.02 19.94 27.84
CA LEU A 518 3.50 20.29 26.52
C LEU A 518 3.38 19.07 25.58
N VAL A 519 2.80 19.26 24.40
CA VAL A 519 2.68 18.23 23.35
C VAL A 519 3.30 18.77 22.07
N VAL A 520 4.25 18.05 21.48
CA VAL A 520 4.83 18.42 20.19
C VAL A 520 3.98 17.83 19.07
N VAL A 521 3.55 18.66 18.13
CA VAL A 521 2.65 18.26 17.03
C VAL A 521 3.24 18.63 15.67
N PRO A 522 2.99 17.83 14.62
CA PRO A 522 3.27 18.26 13.25
C PRO A 522 2.32 19.40 12.85
N VAL A 523 2.81 20.32 12.03
CA VAL A 523 2.02 21.41 11.45
C VAL A 523 2.16 21.45 9.93
N ALA A 524 1.16 22.00 9.24
CA ALA A 524 1.19 22.23 7.80
C ALA A 524 1.19 23.74 7.53
N GLN A 525 2.10 24.20 6.68
CA GLN A 525 2.02 25.53 6.08
C GLN A 525 1.16 25.44 4.82
N VAL A 526 0.25 26.41 4.64
CA VAL A 526 -0.69 26.44 3.52
C VAL A 526 -0.49 27.70 2.69
N GLU A 527 -0.74 27.58 1.39
CA GLU A 527 -0.86 28.71 0.48
C GLU A 527 -2.34 28.95 0.18
N TRP A 528 -2.77 30.21 0.24
CA TRP A 528 -4.16 30.56 -0.01
C TRP A 528 -4.43 30.64 -1.50
N ASN A 529 -5.35 29.81 -1.99
CA ASN A 529 -5.93 29.97 -3.32
C ASN A 529 -7.27 30.71 -3.18
N VAL A 530 -7.30 32.00 -3.55
CA VAL A 530 -8.52 32.81 -3.50
C VAL A 530 -9.41 32.43 -4.69
N VAL A 531 -10.63 32.01 -4.40
CA VAL A 531 -11.65 31.65 -5.40
C VAL A 531 -12.89 32.51 -5.23
N GLU A 532 -13.58 32.84 -6.33
CA GLU A 532 -14.83 33.61 -6.30
C GLU A 532 -16.00 32.80 -5.70
N ALA A 533 -15.95 31.47 -5.82
CA ALA A 533 -16.90 30.55 -5.22
C ALA A 533 -16.23 29.20 -4.91
N PHE A 534 -16.66 28.56 -3.82
CA PHE A 534 -16.37 27.15 -3.57
C PHE A 534 -17.32 26.26 -4.38
N GLU A 535 -16.90 25.07 -4.78
CA GLU A 535 -17.82 24.07 -5.33
C GLU A 535 -18.92 23.75 -4.32
N ALA A 536 -20.19 23.74 -4.77
CA ALA A 536 -21.34 23.60 -3.88
C ALA A 536 -21.29 22.27 -3.13
N SER A 537 -21.15 22.33 -1.80
CA SER A 537 -21.26 21.16 -0.92
C SER A 537 -22.72 20.92 -0.53
N THR A 538 -23.07 19.68 -0.19
CA THR A 538 -24.40 19.32 0.36
C THR A 538 -24.66 19.81 1.78
N ARG A 539 -23.71 20.53 2.42
CA ARG A 539 -23.86 21.05 3.79
C ARG A 539 -24.52 22.43 3.81
N GLY A 540 -25.53 22.59 4.67
CA GLY A 540 -26.31 23.83 4.79
C GLY A 540 -25.50 25.04 5.32
N ALA A 541 -25.96 26.24 4.96
CA ALA A 541 -25.32 27.54 5.27
C ALA A 541 -25.50 28.00 6.74
N GLY A 542 -25.55 27.07 7.70
CA GLY A 542 -25.83 27.36 9.12
C GLY A 542 -24.67 27.93 9.93
N GLY A 543 -23.61 28.46 9.31
CA GLY A 543 -22.50 29.15 9.97
C GLY A 543 -21.55 28.29 10.84
N PHE A 544 -21.93 27.07 11.21
CA PHE A 544 -21.17 26.22 12.13
C PHE A 544 -20.71 24.88 11.54
N GLY A 545 -20.87 24.66 10.23
CA GLY A 545 -20.46 23.41 9.57
C GLY A 545 -21.14 22.14 10.12
N SER A 546 -22.21 22.30 10.89
CA SER A 546 -23.03 21.22 11.45
C SER A 546 -23.88 20.56 10.36
N THR A 547 -24.03 19.23 10.45
CA THR A 547 -24.92 18.44 9.58
C THR A 547 -26.41 18.50 10.00
N GLY A 548 -26.80 19.44 10.87
CA GLY A 548 -28.13 19.52 11.50
C GLY A 548 -28.22 18.60 12.73
N LYS A 549 -28.98 18.91 13.79
CA LYS A 549 -30.10 19.85 13.97
C LYS A 549 -29.83 20.82 15.13
N ALA A 550 -30.47 21.98 15.08
CA ALA A 550 -30.65 22.84 16.26
C ALA A 550 -31.59 22.19 17.28
#